data_AF-A0A6M3IJY7-F1
#
_entry.id   AF-A0A6M3IJY7-F1
#
_cell.length_a   1.000
_cell.length_b   1.000
_cell.length_c   1.000
_cell.angle_alpha   90.00
_cell.angle_beta   90.00
_cell.angle_gamma   90.00
#
_symmetry.space_group_name_H-M   'P 1'
#
loop_
_entity.id
_entity.type
_entity.pdbx_description
1 polymer ?
#
loop_
_entity_poly.entity_id
_entity_poly.type
_entity_poly.pdbx_seq_one_letter_code
_entity_poly.pdbx_strand_id
1 'polypeptide(L)'
;MNAYSHTSLASFEACPKQFLFRKQKLPAEQPRPLVVGIAGHEALAQYVGTCAASGVASDATIIDGIVDRLDGRDAQMTESIREEVRTLLNGFARNYMVEPDVSPQLEVSLSFDQEWNLCAWNDWSRVRFRGRLDMVKNLGHRVLIRDWKTGWLVTPTSEANEDGQLSRYAFLASLAYPKANEFLLCINYVRWGWEDRFTMTRPEVAHVRESLERAMDRIDREVRFDATPGPACEGCLWRISCPEYRASGRAQTIPENSSALAAEHYLLKARAADVEEALKARLAVEGEILLPGGRVLAYHGQERWKIDDVEGACGDLLESGVDARTLYDQLTLSKTGIDQALKKANVDDRGAIVEAILKARGSVSTSNVMRATKRKGN
;
A
#
# COMPACT_ATOMS: atom_id res chain seq x y z
N MET A 1 -0.43 15.49 -32.16
CA MET A 1 -0.04 14.16 -31.64
C MET A 1 -0.14 14.21 -30.13
N ASN A 2 -0.62 13.15 -29.48
CA ASN A 2 -0.77 13.16 -28.03
C ASN A 2 0.44 12.50 -27.38
N ALA A 3 0.98 13.15 -26.35
CA ALA A 3 2.05 12.61 -25.54
C ALA A 3 1.62 11.32 -24.82
N TYR A 4 2.41 10.26 -24.98
CA TYR A 4 2.29 9.02 -24.22
C TYR A 4 2.98 9.12 -22.86
N SER A 5 2.55 8.28 -21.93
CA SER A 5 3.19 8.03 -20.64
C SER A 5 3.00 6.57 -20.23
N HIS A 6 3.77 6.10 -19.24
CA HIS A 6 3.59 4.77 -18.65
C HIS A 6 2.11 4.46 -18.37
N THR A 7 1.45 5.32 -17.60
CA THR A 7 0.06 5.11 -17.21
C THR A 7 -0.92 5.15 -18.38
N SER A 8 -0.56 5.83 -19.48
CA SER A 8 -1.38 5.80 -20.70
C SER A 8 -1.24 4.47 -21.44
N LEU A 9 -0.02 3.92 -21.53
CA LEU A 9 0.23 2.63 -22.17
C LEU A 9 -0.41 1.50 -21.36
N ALA A 10 -0.18 1.49 -20.04
CA ALA A 10 -0.78 0.51 -19.13
C ALA A 10 -2.32 0.56 -19.19
N SER A 11 -2.91 1.76 -19.29
CA SER A 11 -4.37 1.88 -19.45
C SER A 11 -4.86 1.29 -20.77
N PHE A 12 -4.13 1.45 -21.87
CA PHE A 12 -4.51 0.86 -23.15
C PHE A 12 -4.34 -0.66 -23.15
N GLU A 13 -3.24 -1.16 -22.57
CA GLU A 13 -2.95 -2.58 -22.39
C GLU A 13 -4.01 -3.28 -21.55
N ALA A 14 -4.50 -2.61 -20.50
CA ALA A 14 -5.56 -3.11 -19.65
C ALA A 14 -6.94 -3.04 -20.33
N CYS A 15 -7.26 -1.88 -20.95
CA CYS A 15 -8.52 -1.65 -21.65
C CYS A 15 -8.43 -0.45 -22.61
N PRO A 16 -8.48 -0.66 -23.95
CA PRO A 16 -8.43 0.43 -24.92
C PRO A 16 -9.50 1.51 -24.69
N LYS A 17 -10.71 1.12 -24.28
CA LYS A 17 -11.78 2.06 -23.92
C LYS A 17 -11.41 2.97 -22.74
N GLN A 18 -10.75 2.44 -21.71
CA GLN A 18 -10.29 3.22 -20.56
C GLN A 18 -9.26 4.28 -21.00
N PHE A 19 -8.32 3.89 -21.88
CA PHE A 19 -7.37 4.82 -22.47
C PHE A 19 -8.08 5.96 -23.21
N LEU A 20 -9.09 5.63 -24.02
CA LEU A 20 -9.87 6.64 -24.75
C LEU A 20 -10.60 7.60 -23.80
N PHE A 21 -11.26 7.09 -22.76
CA PHE A 21 -11.95 7.92 -21.76
C PHE A 21 -11.00 8.90 -21.08
N ARG A 22 -9.79 8.44 -20.74
CA ARG A 22 -8.74 9.29 -20.18
C ARG A 22 -8.27 10.37 -21.16
N LYS A 23 -8.07 10.00 -22.43
CA LYS A 23 -7.67 10.92 -23.50
C LYS A 23 -8.71 12.02 -23.74
N GLN A 24 -10.00 11.65 -23.65
CA GLN A 24 -11.13 12.57 -23.75
C GLN A 24 -11.38 13.37 -22.46
N LYS A 25 -10.62 13.10 -21.39
CA LYS A 25 -10.78 13.71 -20.06
C LYS A 25 -12.21 13.61 -19.55
N LEU A 26 -12.86 12.47 -19.79
CA LEU A 26 -14.20 12.25 -19.28
C LEU A 26 -14.19 12.33 -17.75
N PRO A 27 -15.19 13.01 -17.13
CA PRO A 27 -15.30 13.05 -15.68
C PRO A 27 -15.28 11.65 -15.09
N ALA A 28 -14.52 11.49 -14.01
CA ALA A 28 -14.42 10.25 -13.28
C ALA A 28 -14.36 10.58 -11.79
N GLU A 29 -15.12 9.85 -10.98
CA GLU A 29 -15.01 9.96 -9.53
C GLU A 29 -13.69 9.34 -9.10
N GLN A 30 -12.89 10.10 -8.35
CA GLN A 30 -11.63 9.58 -7.86
C GLN A 30 -11.91 8.77 -6.59
N PRO A 31 -11.58 7.47 -6.57
CA PRO A 31 -11.77 6.68 -5.38
C PRO A 31 -10.78 7.17 -4.31
N ARG A 32 -11.22 7.17 -3.05
CA ARG A 32 -10.42 7.61 -1.90
C ARG A 32 -8.95 7.12 -1.91
N PRO A 33 -8.63 5.85 -2.24
CA PRO A 33 -7.23 5.40 -2.33
C PRO A 33 -6.37 6.17 -3.33
N LEU A 34 -6.94 6.64 -4.45
CA LEU A 34 -6.23 7.45 -5.42
C LEU A 34 -5.92 8.84 -4.87
N VAL A 35 -6.88 9.47 -4.18
CA VAL A 35 -6.70 10.78 -3.53
C VAL A 35 -5.62 10.71 -2.45
N VAL A 36 -5.68 9.67 -1.60
CA VAL A 36 -4.64 9.38 -0.59
C VAL A 36 -3.29 9.16 -1.25
N GLY A 37 -3.26 8.46 -2.39
CA GLY A 37 -2.03 8.20 -3.13
C GLY A 37 -1.39 9.48 -3.66
N ILE A 38 -2.16 10.34 -4.33
CA ILE A 38 -1.67 11.62 -4.86
C ILE A 38 -1.14 12.50 -3.73
N ALA A 39 -1.93 12.68 -2.68
CA ALA A 39 -1.55 13.47 -1.51
C ALA A 39 -0.31 12.87 -0.80
N GLY A 40 -0.25 11.55 -0.72
CA GLY A 40 0.87 10.80 -0.14
C GLY A 40 2.18 11.01 -0.89
N HIS A 41 2.18 10.96 -2.23
CA HIS A 41 3.41 11.24 -3.01
C HIS A 41 3.89 12.67 -2.82
N GLU A 42 2.99 13.65 -2.87
CA GLU A 42 3.35 15.06 -2.63
C GLU A 42 3.95 15.24 -1.23
N ALA A 43 3.32 14.65 -0.21
CA ALA A 43 3.82 14.64 1.16
C ALA A 43 5.22 14.02 1.27
N LEU A 44 5.43 12.85 0.65
CA LEU A 44 6.72 12.14 0.67
C LEU A 44 7.81 12.96 -0.02
N ALA A 45 7.51 13.58 -1.17
CA ALA A 45 8.43 14.47 -1.85
C ALA A 45 8.80 15.66 -0.95
N GLN A 46 7.82 16.34 -0.35
CA GLN A 46 8.07 17.45 0.57
C GLN A 46 8.91 17.01 1.78
N TYR A 47 8.63 15.84 2.34
CA TYR A 47 9.37 15.28 3.47
C TYR A 47 10.84 15.04 3.12
N VAL A 48 11.09 14.26 2.05
CA VAL A 48 12.46 13.92 1.61
C VAL A 48 13.23 15.18 1.23
N GLY A 49 12.58 16.12 0.53
CA GLY A 49 13.19 17.38 0.15
C GLY A 49 13.56 18.25 1.35
N THR A 50 12.70 18.31 2.37
CA THR A 50 12.96 19.07 3.59
C THR A 50 14.11 18.46 4.40
N CYS A 51 14.10 17.13 4.59
CA CYS A 51 15.19 16.44 5.28
C CYS A 51 16.54 16.61 4.55
N ALA A 52 16.55 16.47 3.22
CA ALA A 52 17.76 16.66 2.42
C ALA A 52 18.29 18.10 2.49
N ALA A 53 17.41 19.11 2.39
CA ALA A 53 17.78 20.51 2.50
C ALA A 53 18.32 20.88 3.89
N SER A 54 17.78 20.27 4.94
CA SER A 54 18.22 20.44 6.32
C SER A 54 19.44 19.59 6.71
N GLY A 55 19.91 18.72 5.82
CA GLY A 55 21.05 17.83 6.09
C GLY A 55 20.77 16.74 7.14
N VAL A 56 19.51 16.38 7.36
CA VAL A 56 19.10 15.37 8.35
C VAL A 56 18.59 14.10 7.67
N ALA A 57 18.83 12.95 8.28
CA ALA A 57 18.39 11.67 7.74
C ALA A 57 16.87 11.42 7.91
N SER A 58 16.28 12.00 8.94
CA SER A 58 14.83 11.89 9.23
C SER A 58 14.47 12.98 10.24
N ASP A 59 13.27 13.53 10.13
CA ASP A 59 12.70 14.48 11.08
C ASP A 59 11.19 14.28 11.17
N ALA A 60 10.68 13.71 12.25
CA ALA A 60 9.22 13.52 12.42
C ALA A 60 8.49 14.82 12.75
N THR A 61 9.20 15.86 13.22
CA THR A 61 8.58 17.10 13.72
C THR A 61 8.00 17.98 12.60
N ILE A 62 8.45 17.78 11.35
CA ILE A 62 7.97 18.51 10.18
C ILE A 62 6.71 17.92 9.54
N ILE A 63 6.27 16.72 9.97
CA ILE A 63 5.19 15.96 9.32
C ILE A 63 3.87 16.72 9.35
N ASP A 64 3.46 17.23 10.51
CA ASP A 64 2.18 17.93 10.62
C ASP A 64 2.17 19.19 9.75
N GLY A 65 3.26 19.95 9.74
CA GLY A 65 3.39 21.11 8.86
C GLY A 65 3.33 20.75 7.37
N ILE A 66 3.78 19.56 6.95
CA ILE A 66 3.62 19.08 5.57
C ILE A 66 2.16 18.75 5.28
N VAL A 67 1.50 18.01 6.17
CA VAL A 67 0.09 17.59 6.01
C VAL A 67 -0.83 18.80 5.96
N ASP A 68 -0.63 19.78 6.83
CA ASP A 68 -1.42 21.01 6.89
C ASP A 68 -1.31 21.83 5.59
N ARG A 69 -0.16 21.80 4.92
CA ARG A 69 0.02 22.47 3.61
C ARG A 69 -0.67 21.78 2.44
N LEU A 70 -1.16 20.55 2.62
CA LEU A 70 -1.98 19.88 1.61
C LEU A 70 -3.41 20.45 1.55
N ASP A 71 -3.81 21.27 2.53
CA ASP A 71 -5.15 21.85 2.59
C ASP A 71 -5.45 22.82 1.43
N GLY A 72 -6.70 22.76 0.96
CA GLY A 72 -7.26 23.70 -0.03
C GLY A 72 -6.88 23.43 -1.49
N ARG A 73 -6.04 22.42 -1.77
CA ARG A 73 -5.67 22.05 -3.15
C ARG A 73 -6.69 21.15 -3.85
N ASP A 74 -7.36 20.28 -3.09
CA ASP A 74 -8.34 19.32 -3.62
C ASP A 74 -9.62 19.39 -2.79
N ALA A 75 -10.76 19.57 -3.46
CA ALA A 75 -12.07 19.57 -2.83
C ALA A 75 -12.40 18.23 -2.14
N GLN A 76 -11.70 17.15 -2.49
CA GLN A 76 -11.85 15.82 -1.89
C GLN A 76 -10.93 15.61 -0.66
N MET A 77 -10.12 16.59 -0.27
CA MET A 77 -9.23 16.50 0.89
C MET A 77 -10.02 16.60 2.20
N THR A 78 -10.34 15.44 2.79
CA THR A 78 -11.04 15.33 4.08
C THR A 78 -10.07 15.09 5.23
N GLU A 79 -10.51 15.33 6.47
CA GLU A 79 -9.71 15.04 7.67
C GLU A 79 -9.28 13.57 7.75
N SER A 80 -10.14 12.64 7.32
CA SER A 80 -9.80 11.21 7.27
C SER A 80 -8.64 10.92 6.30
N ILE A 81 -8.57 11.65 5.17
CA ILE A 81 -7.46 11.48 4.23
C ILE A 81 -6.18 12.08 4.82
N ARG A 82 -6.26 13.24 5.46
CA ARG A 82 -5.12 13.86 6.16
C ARG A 82 -4.53 12.93 7.21
N GLU A 83 -5.36 12.34 8.06
CA GLU A 83 -4.90 11.40 9.08
C GLU A 83 -4.22 10.16 8.46
N GLU A 84 -4.73 9.67 7.33
CA GLU A 84 -4.09 8.56 6.63
C GLU A 84 -2.74 8.95 6.00
N VAL A 85 -2.61 10.15 5.43
CA VAL A 85 -1.32 10.67 4.92
C VAL A 85 -0.35 10.92 6.06
N ARG A 86 -0.81 11.45 7.21
CA ARG A 86 -0.02 11.61 8.43
C ARG A 86 0.50 10.26 8.92
N THR A 87 -0.35 9.23 8.94
CA THR A 87 0.04 7.86 9.29
C THR A 87 1.09 7.31 8.31
N LEU A 88 0.89 7.51 7.01
CA LEU A 88 1.85 7.13 5.96
C LEU A 88 3.22 7.78 6.18
N LEU A 89 3.26 9.10 6.36
CA LEU A 89 4.49 9.87 6.59
C LEU A 89 5.21 9.43 7.87
N ASN A 90 4.47 9.21 8.96
CA ASN A 90 5.06 8.72 10.21
C ASN A 90 5.68 7.32 10.03
N GLY A 91 4.99 6.42 9.32
CA GLY A 91 5.54 5.11 8.97
C GLY A 91 6.79 5.23 8.09
N PHE A 92 6.76 6.12 7.11
CA PHE A 92 7.90 6.38 6.24
C PHE A 92 9.11 6.93 6.98
N ALA A 93 8.93 7.98 7.79
CA ALA A 93 9.97 8.63 8.58
C ALA A 93 10.73 7.68 9.53
N ARG A 94 10.04 6.63 10.01
CA ARG A 94 10.64 5.59 10.87
C ARG A 94 11.45 4.55 10.10
N ASN A 95 11.06 4.27 8.86
CA ASN A 95 11.59 3.15 8.08
C ASN A 95 12.51 3.58 6.94
N TYR A 96 12.54 4.87 6.60
CA TYR A 96 13.33 5.44 5.51
C TYR A 96 14.25 6.52 6.04
N MET A 97 15.55 6.37 5.75
CA MET A 97 16.56 7.37 6.03
C MET A 97 16.96 8.07 4.74
N VAL A 98 16.83 9.40 4.75
CA VAL A 98 17.37 10.27 3.70
C VAL A 98 18.90 10.24 3.80
N GLU A 99 19.57 10.14 2.67
CA GLU A 99 21.02 10.30 2.56
C GLU A 99 21.28 11.77 2.20
N PRO A 100 21.63 12.64 3.16
CA PRO A 100 21.71 14.09 2.93
C PRO A 100 22.89 14.49 2.02
N ASP A 101 23.90 13.64 1.92
CA ASP A 101 25.10 13.82 1.08
C ASP A 101 24.84 13.58 -0.41
N VAL A 102 23.73 12.91 -0.75
CA VAL A 102 23.31 12.67 -2.13
C VAL A 102 22.03 13.44 -2.42
N SER A 103 22.16 14.57 -3.11
CA SER A 103 21.02 15.42 -3.47
C SER A 103 19.98 14.64 -4.30
N PRO A 104 18.78 14.37 -3.75
CA PRO A 104 17.73 13.70 -4.49
C PRO A 104 17.01 14.71 -5.38
N GLN A 105 16.74 14.32 -6.63
CA GLN A 105 15.82 15.03 -7.50
C GLN A 105 14.44 14.40 -7.31
N LEU A 106 13.44 15.22 -6.97
CA LEU A 106 12.10 14.77 -6.61
C LEU A 106 11.11 15.14 -7.71
N GLU A 107 10.13 14.27 -7.98
CA GLU A 107 9.08 14.48 -8.98
C GLU A 107 9.64 14.86 -10.37
N VAL A 108 10.73 14.19 -10.77
CA VAL A 108 11.50 14.49 -11.99
C VAL A 108 10.66 14.23 -13.22
N SER A 109 10.31 15.30 -13.92
CA SER A 109 9.48 15.27 -15.11
C SER A 109 10.36 15.22 -16.36
N LEU A 110 10.40 14.07 -17.04
CA LEU A 110 11.15 13.85 -18.27
C LEU A 110 10.20 13.73 -19.45
N SER A 111 10.56 14.35 -20.58
CA SER A 111 9.75 14.35 -21.81
C SER A 111 10.64 14.33 -23.03
N PHE A 112 10.23 13.55 -24.03
CA PHE A 112 11.02 13.31 -25.23
C PHE A 112 10.16 13.40 -26.48
N ASP A 113 10.74 13.89 -27.58
CA ASP A 113 10.11 13.93 -28.90
C ASP A 113 10.22 12.60 -29.66
N GLN A 114 9.83 12.57 -30.93
CA GLN A 114 9.79 11.35 -31.74
C GLN A 114 11.17 10.73 -31.94
N GLU A 115 12.20 11.57 -31.98
CA GLU A 115 13.59 11.18 -32.12
C GLU A 115 14.28 10.91 -30.77
N TRP A 116 13.51 10.90 -29.67
CA TRP A 116 14.00 10.74 -28.29
C TRP A 116 14.93 11.85 -27.81
N ASN A 117 14.80 13.07 -28.34
CA ASN A 117 15.48 14.24 -27.78
C ASN A 117 14.67 14.81 -26.62
N LEU A 118 15.37 15.24 -25.57
CA LEU A 118 14.75 15.89 -24.42
C LEU A 118 14.02 17.17 -24.86
N CYS A 119 12.75 17.31 -24.46
CA CYS A 119 11.94 18.48 -24.74
C CYS A 119 11.22 18.96 -23.47
N ALA A 120 10.61 20.14 -23.53
CA ALA A 120 9.90 20.69 -22.39
C ALA A 120 8.65 19.84 -22.06
N TRP A 121 8.37 19.66 -20.75
CA TRP A 121 7.27 18.83 -20.25
C TRP A 121 5.88 19.20 -20.81
N ASN A 122 5.69 20.49 -21.10
CA ASN A 122 4.45 21.09 -21.56
C ASN A 122 4.44 21.39 -23.07
N ASP A 123 5.46 20.98 -23.82
CA ASP A 123 5.48 21.13 -25.28
C ASP A 123 4.71 19.99 -25.96
N TRP A 124 3.39 19.98 -25.76
CA TRP A 124 2.48 18.94 -26.25
C TRP A 124 2.52 18.72 -27.76
N SER A 125 3.05 19.68 -28.52
CA SER A 125 3.21 19.57 -29.96
C SER A 125 4.36 18.62 -30.35
N ARG A 126 5.40 18.55 -29.51
CA ARG A 126 6.61 17.76 -29.73
C ARG A 126 6.69 16.50 -28.89
N VAL A 127 6.12 16.50 -27.68
CA VAL A 127 6.25 15.37 -26.75
C VAL A 127 5.63 14.12 -27.36
N ARG A 128 6.47 13.11 -27.61
CA ARG A 128 6.07 11.76 -27.97
C ARG A 128 5.81 10.93 -26.73
N PHE A 129 6.75 10.92 -25.78
CA PHE A 129 6.64 10.16 -24.55
C PHE A 129 7.18 10.94 -23.36
N ARG A 130 6.56 10.75 -22.20
CA ARG A 130 6.95 11.41 -20.95
C ARG A 130 6.70 10.55 -19.72
N GLY A 131 7.47 10.80 -18.68
CA GLY A 131 7.33 10.13 -17.39
C GLY A 131 7.69 11.07 -16.26
N ARG A 132 7.02 10.89 -15.12
CA ARG A 132 7.37 11.56 -13.87
C ARG A 132 7.92 10.51 -12.91
N LEU A 133 9.18 10.66 -12.52
CA LEU A 133 9.88 9.77 -11.62
C LEU A 133 9.80 10.37 -10.22
N ASP A 134 9.31 9.61 -9.23
CA ASP A 134 9.09 10.16 -7.87
C ASP A 134 10.40 10.66 -7.24
N MET A 135 11.48 9.87 -7.36
CA MET A 135 12.82 10.27 -6.92
C MET A 135 13.91 9.69 -7.82
N VAL A 136 14.90 10.54 -8.15
CA VAL A 136 16.11 10.17 -8.88
C VAL A 136 17.33 10.65 -8.11
N LYS A 137 18.34 9.79 -7.94
CA LYS A 137 19.68 10.18 -7.47
C LYS A 137 20.71 9.89 -8.57
N ASN A 138 21.48 10.90 -8.94
CA ASN A 138 22.60 10.74 -9.87
C ASN A 138 23.87 10.41 -9.07
N LEU A 139 24.38 9.20 -9.24
CA LEU A 139 25.57 8.68 -8.55
C LEU A 139 26.76 8.55 -9.53
N GLY A 140 26.79 9.37 -10.59
CA GLY A 140 27.82 9.34 -11.62
C GLY A 140 27.58 8.24 -12.65
N HIS A 141 28.25 7.09 -12.51
CA HIS A 141 28.07 5.94 -13.41
C HIS A 141 26.83 5.10 -13.08
N ARG A 142 26.13 5.43 -11.98
CA ARG A 142 24.88 4.81 -11.58
C ARG A 142 23.80 5.86 -11.43
N VAL A 143 22.55 5.49 -11.71
CA VAL A 143 21.38 6.30 -11.39
C VAL A 143 20.43 5.46 -10.55
N LEU A 144 20.05 5.96 -9.38
CA LEU A 144 19.01 5.34 -8.57
C LEU A 144 17.67 5.99 -8.91
N ILE A 145 16.67 5.16 -9.19
CA ILE A 145 15.28 5.55 -9.41
C ILE A 145 14.46 4.87 -8.34
N ARG A 146 13.68 5.67 -7.60
CA ARG A 146 12.74 5.15 -6.61
C ARG A 146 11.33 5.56 -7.01
N ASP A 147 10.44 4.59 -7.00
CA ASP A 147 9.01 4.75 -7.18
C ASP A 147 8.33 4.38 -5.85
N TRP A 148 7.58 5.33 -5.29
CA TRP A 148 6.85 5.14 -4.05
C TRP A 148 5.51 4.49 -4.37
N LYS A 149 5.15 3.45 -3.61
CA LYS A 149 3.83 2.82 -3.68
C LYS A 149 3.16 2.98 -2.33
N THR A 150 2.10 3.78 -2.32
CA THR A 150 1.28 4.06 -1.13
C THR A 150 0.07 3.13 -1.00
N GLY A 151 -0.12 2.20 -1.95
CA GLY A 151 -1.20 1.22 -1.92
C GLY A 151 -1.06 0.19 -0.79
N TRP A 152 -2.18 -0.50 -0.49
CA TRP A 152 -2.19 -1.61 0.47
C TRP A 152 -1.66 -2.91 -0.12
N LEU A 153 -1.70 -3.05 -1.45
CA LEU A 153 -1.19 -4.24 -2.13
C LEU A 153 0.31 -4.15 -2.31
N VAL A 154 1.01 -5.23 -1.96
CA VAL A 154 2.42 -5.44 -2.29
C VAL A 154 2.46 -6.40 -3.48
N THR A 155 2.97 -5.92 -4.61
CA THR A 155 3.15 -6.73 -5.80
C THR A 155 4.51 -7.42 -5.70
N PRO A 156 4.61 -8.75 -5.85
CA PRO A 156 5.91 -9.42 -5.89
C PRO A 156 6.82 -8.82 -6.97
N THR A 157 8.14 -8.79 -6.73
CA THR A 157 9.11 -8.17 -7.65
C THR A 157 9.03 -8.71 -9.09
N SER A 158 8.71 -10.00 -9.26
CA SER A 158 8.51 -10.61 -10.58
C SER A 158 7.34 -9.96 -11.35
N GLU A 159 6.21 -9.77 -10.68
CA GLU A 159 5.01 -9.14 -11.26
C GLU A 159 5.19 -7.62 -11.41
N ALA A 160 5.96 -6.99 -10.52
CA ALA A 160 6.27 -5.57 -10.64
C ALA A 160 7.25 -5.27 -11.79
N ASN A 161 8.14 -6.22 -12.10
CA ASN A 161 8.97 -6.17 -13.30
C ASN A 161 8.12 -6.33 -14.57
N GLU A 162 7.06 -7.14 -14.53
CA GLU A 162 6.12 -7.32 -15.63
C GLU A 162 5.29 -6.05 -15.94
N ASP A 163 4.95 -5.23 -14.94
CA ASP A 163 4.28 -3.93 -15.17
C ASP A 163 5.15 -2.96 -16.01
N GLY A 164 6.47 -3.15 -16.00
CA GLY A 164 7.40 -2.44 -16.87
C GLY A 164 7.60 -0.95 -16.55
N GLN A 165 6.94 -0.42 -15.51
CA GLN A 165 7.05 1.01 -15.13
C GLN A 165 8.49 1.43 -14.90
N LEU A 166 9.18 0.72 -14.00
CA LEU A 166 10.54 1.05 -13.61
C LEU A 166 11.53 0.84 -14.76
N SER A 167 11.33 -0.16 -15.62
CA SER A 167 12.13 -0.33 -16.83
C SER A 167 11.95 0.84 -17.80
N ARG A 168 10.71 1.33 -17.96
CA ARG A 168 10.42 2.54 -18.75
C ARG A 168 11.06 3.78 -18.13
N TYR A 169 11.06 3.91 -16.81
CA TYR A 169 11.76 5.00 -16.11
C TYR A 169 13.28 4.91 -16.25
N ALA A 170 13.85 3.70 -16.17
CA ALA A 170 15.26 3.45 -16.45
C ALA A 170 15.63 3.91 -17.86
N PHE A 171 14.77 3.63 -18.84
CA PHE A 171 14.95 4.12 -20.21
C PHE A 171 14.96 5.65 -20.30
N LEU A 172 13.98 6.34 -19.72
CA LEU A 172 13.98 7.82 -19.71
C LEU A 172 15.22 8.38 -19.00
N ALA A 173 15.60 7.80 -17.87
CA ALA A 173 16.81 8.18 -17.15
C ALA A 173 18.07 7.91 -17.98
N SER A 174 18.12 6.84 -18.78
CA SER A 174 19.30 6.53 -19.61
C SER A 174 19.58 7.57 -20.68
N LEU A 175 18.54 8.27 -21.14
CA LEU A 175 18.61 9.39 -22.07
C LEU A 175 19.03 10.68 -21.35
N ALA A 176 18.44 10.95 -20.17
CA ALA A 176 18.73 12.15 -19.38
C ALA A 176 20.11 12.12 -18.71
N TYR A 177 20.63 10.93 -18.39
CA TYR A 177 21.91 10.70 -17.71
C TYR A 177 22.81 9.80 -18.57
N PRO A 178 23.40 10.31 -19.68
CA PRO A 178 24.14 9.50 -20.66
C PRO A 178 25.42 8.84 -20.12
N LYS A 179 25.95 9.31 -18.98
CA LYS A 179 27.14 8.73 -18.32
C LYS A 179 26.83 7.49 -17.46
N ALA A 180 25.56 7.25 -17.15
CA ALA A 180 25.14 6.14 -16.31
C ALA A 180 25.20 4.82 -17.08
N ASN A 181 25.81 3.79 -16.52
CA ASN A 181 25.86 2.45 -17.11
C ASN A 181 24.98 1.44 -16.37
N GLU A 182 24.59 1.77 -15.14
CA GLU A 182 23.70 0.96 -14.31
C GLU A 182 22.57 1.82 -13.74
N PHE A 183 21.37 1.26 -13.68
CA PHE A 183 20.15 1.87 -13.18
C PHE A 183 19.66 1.04 -12.00
N LEU A 184 19.75 1.59 -10.80
CA LEU A 184 19.29 0.97 -9.57
C LEU A 184 17.81 1.30 -9.40
N LEU A 185 16.95 0.31 -9.57
CA LEU A 185 15.51 0.48 -9.59
C LEU A 185 14.96 0.02 -8.25
N CYS A 186 14.18 0.88 -7.61
CA CYS A 186 13.62 0.62 -6.31
C CYS A 186 12.12 0.90 -6.28
N ILE A 187 11.35 -0.10 -5.88
CA ILE A 187 9.94 0.09 -5.50
C ILE A 187 9.91 0.17 -4.00
N ASN A 188 9.38 1.25 -3.45
CA ASN A 188 9.23 1.41 -2.01
C ASN A 188 7.76 1.38 -1.63
N TYR A 189 7.35 0.31 -0.96
CA TYR A 189 6.01 0.12 -0.44
C TYR A 189 5.88 0.82 0.90
N VAL A 190 5.51 2.10 0.84
CA VAL A 190 5.58 3.08 1.94
C VAL A 190 4.85 2.59 3.18
N ARG A 191 3.62 2.05 3.02
CA ARG A 191 2.81 1.53 4.14
C ARG A 191 3.50 0.42 4.91
N TRP A 192 4.28 -0.39 4.21
CA TRP A 192 4.85 -1.62 4.73
C TRP A 192 6.29 -1.46 5.18
N GLY A 193 6.90 -0.27 4.97
CA GLY A 193 8.33 -0.07 5.19
C GLY A 193 9.18 -1.05 4.39
N TRP A 194 8.66 -1.53 3.26
CA TRP A 194 9.28 -2.56 2.43
C TRP A 194 9.83 -1.95 1.15
N GLU A 195 10.93 -2.49 0.65
CA GLU A 195 11.46 -2.11 -0.65
C GLU A 195 11.92 -3.32 -1.44
N ASP A 196 11.61 -3.31 -2.72
CA ASP A 196 12.19 -4.21 -3.69
C ASP A 196 13.24 -3.44 -4.49
N ARG A 197 14.36 -4.12 -4.77
CA ARG A 197 15.48 -3.55 -5.53
C ARG A 197 15.89 -4.50 -6.63
N PHE A 198 16.15 -3.94 -7.80
CA PHE A 198 16.77 -4.64 -8.91
C PHE A 198 17.61 -3.65 -9.72
N THR A 199 18.45 -4.16 -10.60
CA THR A 199 19.37 -3.35 -11.40
C THR A 199 19.16 -3.66 -12.87
N MET A 200 19.22 -2.63 -13.71
CA MET A 200 19.31 -2.78 -15.15
C MET A 200 20.60 -2.12 -15.65
N THR A 201 21.27 -2.77 -16.57
CA THR A 201 22.41 -2.24 -17.30
C THR A 201 21.94 -1.43 -18.51
N ARG A 202 22.80 -0.54 -19.02
CA ARG A 202 22.49 0.24 -20.23
C ARG A 202 22.07 -0.63 -21.44
N PRO A 203 22.70 -1.78 -21.74
CA PRO A 203 22.24 -2.69 -22.78
C PRO A 203 20.81 -3.23 -22.53
N GLU A 204 20.49 -3.65 -21.31
CA GLU A 204 19.14 -4.14 -20.96
C GLU A 204 18.08 -3.04 -21.11
N VAL A 205 18.42 -1.81 -20.70
CA VAL A 205 17.55 -0.65 -20.85
C VAL A 205 17.31 -0.31 -22.33
N ALA A 206 18.28 -0.54 -23.21
CA ALA A 206 18.12 -0.27 -24.65
C ALA A 206 16.98 -1.10 -25.27
N HIS A 207 16.76 -2.33 -24.80
CA HIS A 207 15.65 -3.17 -25.27
C HIS A 207 14.25 -2.66 -24.88
N VAL A 208 14.16 -1.80 -23.85
CA VAL A 208 12.89 -1.19 -23.44
C VAL A 208 12.35 -0.27 -24.52
N ARG A 209 13.23 0.40 -25.28
CA ARG A 209 12.84 1.32 -26.37
C ARG A 209 11.95 0.63 -27.40
N GLU A 210 12.37 -0.54 -27.90
CA GLU A 210 11.63 -1.27 -28.93
C GLU A 210 10.27 -1.75 -28.43
N SER A 211 10.18 -2.16 -27.17
CA SER A 211 8.89 -2.51 -26.54
C SER A 211 7.98 -1.29 -26.45
N LEU A 212 8.55 -0.13 -26.07
CA LEU A 212 7.82 1.12 -25.93
C LEU A 212 7.30 1.65 -27.27
N GLU A 213 8.16 1.68 -28.30
CA GLU A 213 7.80 2.09 -29.66
C GLU A 213 6.69 1.19 -30.22
N ARG A 214 6.80 -0.14 -30.07
CA ARG A 214 5.74 -1.08 -30.48
C ARG A 214 4.42 -0.83 -29.77
N ALA A 215 4.45 -0.55 -28.47
CA ALA A 215 3.24 -0.25 -27.70
C ALA A 215 2.58 1.05 -28.17
N MET A 216 3.36 2.10 -28.42
CA MET A 216 2.86 3.38 -28.95
C MET A 216 2.30 3.22 -30.37
N ASP A 217 3.01 2.51 -31.26
CA ASP A 217 2.57 2.26 -32.63
C ASP A 217 1.27 1.46 -32.69
N ARG A 218 1.10 0.48 -31.79
CA ARG A 218 -0.16 -0.26 -31.67
C ARG A 218 -1.32 0.68 -31.33
N ILE A 219 -1.10 1.65 -30.42
CA ILE A 219 -2.13 2.63 -30.06
C ILE A 219 -2.41 3.59 -31.21
N ASP A 220 -1.38 4.05 -31.92
CA ASP A 220 -1.54 4.96 -33.06
C ASP A 220 -2.33 4.32 -34.21
N ARG A 221 -2.20 3.01 -34.39
CA ARG A 221 -2.94 2.23 -35.40
C ARG A 221 -4.34 1.82 -34.94
N GLU A 222 -4.67 1.97 -33.67
CA GLU A 222 -5.96 1.55 -33.14
C GLU A 222 -7.06 2.49 -33.63
N VAL A 223 -8.02 1.91 -34.35
CA VAL A 223 -9.18 2.64 -34.88
C VAL A 223 -10.37 2.46 -33.94
N ARG A 224 -10.46 1.32 -33.23
CA ARG A 224 -11.57 1.00 -32.34
C ARG A 224 -11.04 0.70 -30.94
N PHE A 225 -11.34 1.61 -30.02
CA PHE A 225 -11.00 1.47 -28.61
C PHE A 225 -12.08 0.67 -27.90
N ASP A 226 -12.22 -0.60 -28.28
CA ASP A 226 -13.23 -1.49 -27.71
C ASP A 226 -12.93 -1.77 -26.23
N ALA A 227 -13.98 -1.93 -25.43
CA ALA A 227 -13.82 -2.26 -24.03
C ALA A 227 -13.47 -3.74 -23.89
N THR A 228 -12.56 -4.04 -22.96
CA THR A 228 -12.17 -5.42 -22.61
C THR A 228 -12.50 -5.68 -21.14
N PRO A 229 -13.79 -5.91 -20.78
CA PRO A 229 -14.17 -6.16 -19.40
C PRO A 229 -13.36 -7.31 -18.79
N GLY A 230 -12.64 -7.02 -17.71
CA GLY A 230 -11.64 -7.92 -17.11
C GLY A 230 -11.26 -7.47 -15.71
N PRO A 231 -10.23 -8.09 -15.07
CA PRO A 231 -9.78 -7.71 -13.73
C PRO A 231 -9.50 -6.20 -13.57
N ALA A 232 -9.00 -5.55 -14.63
CA ALA A 232 -8.77 -4.11 -14.67
C ALA A 232 -10.03 -3.25 -14.43
N CYS A 233 -11.24 -3.81 -14.60
CA CYS A 233 -12.47 -3.10 -14.28
C CYS A 233 -12.58 -2.74 -12.80
N GLU A 234 -12.00 -3.53 -11.88
CA GLU A 234 -12.10 -3.30 -10.43
C GLU A 234 -11.50 -1.94 -10.02
N GLY A 235 -10.40 -1.55 -10.66
CA GLY A 235 -9.74 -0.26 -10.46
C GLY A 235 -10.09 0.81 -11.49
N CYS A 236 -11.04 0.57 -12.41
CA CYS A 236 -11.38 1.51 -13.46
C CYS A 236 -12.23 2.67 -12.94
N LEU A 237 -11.76 3.91 -13.12
CA LEU A 237 -12.45 5.13 -12.67
C LEU A 237 -13.83 5.34 -13.36
N TRP A 238 -14.01 4.77 -14.55
CA TRP A 238 -15.27 4.83 -15.29
C TRP A 238 -16.10 3.55 -15.16
N ARG A 239 -15.77 2.65 -14.22
CA ARG A 239 -16.47 1.37 -14.03
C ARG A 239 -17.98 1.55 -13.91
N ILE A 240 -18.42 2.51 -13.09
CA ILE A 240 -19.84 2.74 -12.83
C ILE A 240 -20.57 3.25 -14.08
N SER A 241 -19.92 4.09 -14.89
CA SER A 241 -20.52 4.70 -16.09
C SER A 241 -20.29 3.92 -17.38
N CYS A 242 -19.41 2.91 -17.40
CA CYS A 242 -19.08 2.13 -18.59
C CYS A 242 -20.23 1.17 -18.99
N PRO A 243 -20.85 1.34 -20.17
CA PRO A 243 -21.93 0.46 -20.65
C PRO A 243 -21.48 -0.99 -20.81
N GLU A 244 -20.26 -1.21 -21.32
CA GLU A 244 -19.72 -2.53 -21.60
C GLU A 244 -19.44 -3.31 -20.30
N TYR A 245 -19.01 -2.62 -19.24
CA TYR A 245 -18.90 -3.22 -17.91
C TYR A 245 -20.27 -3.67 -17.38
N ARG A 246 -21.30 -2.82 -17.51
CA ARG A 246 -22.67 -3.16 -17.11
C ARG A 246 -23.22 -4.36 -17.89
N ALA A 247 -22.95 -4.41 -19.19
CA ALA A 247 -23.38 -5.51 -20.06
C ALA A 247 -22.59 -6.81 -19.82
N SER A 248 -21.38 -6.74 -19.27
CA SER A 248 -20.51 -7.91 -19.09
C SER A 248 -20.96 -8.91 -18.02
N GLY A 249 -22.01 -8.59 -17.24
CA GLY A 249 -22.44 -9.40 -16.09
C GLY A 249 -21.47 -9.36 -14.89
N ARG A 250 -20.27 -8.76 -15.04
CA ARG A 250 -19.35 -8.44 -13.94
C ARG A 250 -19.81 -7.28 -13.08
N ALA A 251 -20.76 -6.49 -13.59
CA ALA A 251 -21.45 -5.50 -12.77
C ALA A 251 -22.19 -6.24 -11.66
N GLN A 252 -21.58 -6.30 -10.49
CA GLN A 252 -22.31 -6.57 -9.27
C GLN A 252 -23.37 -5.46 -9.16
N THR A 253 -24.61 -5.77 -9.54
CA THR A 253 -25.75 -5.18 -8.85
C THR A 253 -25.51 -5.46 -7.38
N ILE A 254 -25.21 -4.43 -6.59
CA ILE A 254 -25.39 -4.52 -5.14
C ILE A 254 -26.88 -4.88 -4.99
N PRO A 255 -27.24 -6.13 -4.64
CA PRO A 255 -28.64 -6.48 -4.57
C PRO A 255 -29.23 -5.66 -3.43
N GLU A 256 -30.41 -5.06 -3.63
CA GLU A 256 -31.18 -4.43 -2.54
C GLU A 256 -31.41 -5.40 -1.38
N ASN A 257 -31.32 -6.70 -1.63
CA ASN A 257 -31.39 -7.75 -0.63
C ASN A 257 -29.99 -8.08 -0.05
N SER A 258 -29.61 -7.31 0.97
CA SER A 258 -28.38 -7.43 1.78
C SER A 258 -28.15 -8.82 2.40
N SER A 259 -29.17 -9.68 2.45
CA SER A 259 -29.09 -11.03 3.01
C SER A 259 -28.21 -11.98 2.19
N ALA A 260 -28.20 -11.87 0.86
CA ALA A 260 -27.40 -12.73 -0.01
C ALA A 260 -25.90 -12.39 0.05
N LEU A 261 -25.55 -11.11 0.07
CA LEU A 261 -24.17 -10.65 0.27
C LEU A 261 -23.65 -10.98 1.67
N ALA A 262 -24.51 -10.88 2.70
CA ALA A 262 -24.16 -11.33 4.03
C ALA A 262 -23.91 -12.85 4.05
N ALA A 263 -24.77 -13.64 3.42
CA ALA A 263 -24.58 -15.10 3.32
C ALA A 263 -23.28 -15.46 2.60
N GLU A 264 -22.95 -14.79 1.49
CA GLU A 264 -21.69 -14.98 0.77
C GLU A 264 -20.48 -14.57 1.63
N HIS A 265 -20.55 -13.45 2.33
CA HIS A 265 -19.51 -13.03 3.28
C HIS A 265 -19.28 -14.09 4.37
N TYR A 266 -20.35 -14.63 4.96
CA TYR A 266 -20.24 -15.69 5.95
C TYR A 266 -19.66 -16.99 5.36
N LEU A 267 -20.03 -17.34 4.13
CA LEU A 267 -19.50 -18.52 3.44
C LEU A 267 -18.01 -18.38 3.12
N LEU A 268 -17.57 -17.21 2.64
CA LEU A 268 -16.16 -16.91 2.40
C LEU A 268 -15.35 -16.92 3.69
N LYS A 269 -15.92 -16.40 4.78
CA LYS A 269 -15.29 -16.44 6.10
C LYS A 269 -15.16 -17.86 6.64
N ALA A 270 -16.18 -18.70 6.46
CA ALA A 270 -16.13 -20.11 6.81
C ALA A 270 -15.07 -20.86 6.00
N ARG A 271 -15.04 -20.64 4.67
CA ARG A 271 -14.03 -21.24 3.80
C ARG A 271 -12.61 -20.77 4.15
N ALA A 272 -12.44 -19.50 4.52
CA ALA A 272 -11.15 -18.98 4.97
C ALA A 272 -10.69 -19.68 6.26
N ALA A 273 -11.60 -19.92 7.20
CA ALA A 273 -11.31 -20.67 8.42
C ALA A 273 -10.95 -22.14 8.11
N ASP A 274 -11.67 -22.81 7.20
CA ASP A 274 -11.36 -24.18 6.78
C ASP A 274 -9.97 -24.28 6.12
N VAL A 275 -9.62 -23.31 5.27
CA VAL A 275 -8.29 -23.20 4.66
C VAL A 275 -7.23 -22.93 5.71
N GLU A 276 -7.51 -22.08 6.70
CA GLU A 276 -6.58 -21.80 7.80
C GLU A 276 -6.31 -23.06 8.64
N GLU A 277 -7.33 -23.84 8.98
CA GLU A 277 -7.18 -25.10 9.71
C GLU A 277 -6.44 -26.17 8.89
N ALA A 278 -6.74 -26.30 7.60
CA ALA A 278 -6.00 -27.19 6.70
C ALA A 278 -4.53 -26.78 6.59
N LEU A 279 -4.25 -25.47 6.52
CA LEU A 279 -2.88 -24.94 6.52
C LEU A 279 -2.18 -25.23 7.85
N LYS A 280 -2.83 -25.03 9.01
CA LYS A 280 -2.25 -25.38 10.33
C LYS A 280 -1.90 -26.86 10.40
N ALA A 281 -2.82 -27.74 9.99
CA ALA A 281 -2.59 -29.19 9.99
C ALA A 281 -1.42 -29.58 9.08
N ARG A 282 -1.31 -28.94 7.92
CA ARG A 282 -0.20 -29.16 6.98
C ARG A 282 1.13 -28.66 7.55
N LEU A 283 1.16 -27.45 8.10
CA LEU A 283 2.34 -26.85 8.72
C LEU A 283 2.80 -27.63 9.96
N ALA A 284 1.89 -28.28 10.68
CA ALA A 284 2.26 -29.16 11.79
C ALA A 284 3.04 -30.41 11.36
N VAL A 285 2.85 -30.88 10.12
CA VAL A 285 3.55 -32.05 9.55
C VAL A 285 4.81 -31.64 8.80
N GLU A 286 4.72 -30.61 7.98
CA GLU A 286 5.79 -30.20 7.06
C GLU A 286 6.68 -29.07 7.59
N GLY A 287 6.30 -28.47 8.72
CA GLY A 287 7.00 -27.33 9.30
C GLY A 287 6.70 -26.05 8.54
N GLU A 288 7.74 -25.46 7.95
CA GLU A 288 7.68 -24.16 7.28
C GLU A 288 7.35 -24.31 5.78
N ILE A 289 6.33 -23.60 5.28
CA ILE A 289 6.04 -23.53 3.85
C ILE A 289 6.66 -22.25 3.27
N LEU A 290 7.55 -22.41 2.28
CA LEU A 290 8.09 -21.30 1.51
C LEU A 290 7.06 -20.85 0.47
N LEU A 291 6.55 -19.63 0.63
CA LEU A 291 5.68 -18.96 -0.32
C LEU A 291 6.52 -18.24 -1.39
N PRO A 292 5.93 -17.94 -2.56
CA PRO A 292 6.55 -17.07 -3.56
C PRO A 292 7.04 -15.76 -2.94
N GLY A 293 8.26 -15.35 -3.31
CA GLY A 293 8.93 -14.15 -2.78
C GLY A 293 9.72 -14.37 -1.48
N GLY A 294 10.05 -15.62 -1.13
CA GLY A 294 10.91 -15.93 0.02
C GLY A 294 10.23 -15.79 1.39
N ARG A 295 8.91 -15.59 1.42
CA ARG A 295 8.13 -15.55 2.65
C ARG A 295 7.99 -16.97 3.18
N VAL A 296 8.07 -17.12 4.49
CA VAL A 296 7.85 -18.39 5.15
C VAL A 296 6.54 -18.31 5.92
N LEU A 297 5.63 -19.22 5.62
CA LEU A 297 4.47 -19.48 6.46
C LEU A 297 4.87 -20.55 7.46
N ALA A 298 4.87 -20.21 8.74
CA ALA A 298 5.21 -21.11 9.84
C ALA A 298 4.08 -21.09 10.87
N TYR A 299 3.74 -22.25 11.42
CA TYR A 299 2.86 -22.33 12.58
C TYR A 299 3.70 -22.28 13.86
N HIS A 300 3.62 -21.18 14.60
CA HIS A 300 4.16 -21.10 15.95
C HIS A 300 3.03 -21.36 16.94
N GLY A 301 2.93 -22.60 17.42
CA GLY A 301 2.01 -22.93 18.49
C GLY A 301 2.27 -22.02 19.69
N GLN A 302 1.30 -21.19 20.05
CA GLN A 302 1.33 -20.51 21.33
C GLN A 302 0.73 -21.45 22.36
N GLU A 303 1.55 -21.92 23.30
CA GLU A 303 1.03 -22.60 24.47
C GLU A 303 0.26 -21.60 25.34
N ARG A 304 -1.06 -21.75 25.36
CA ARG A 304 -1.90 -21.08 26.34
C ARG A 304 -2.07 -22.02 27.52
N TRP A 305 -1.36 -21.73 28.59
CA TRP A 305 -1.60 -22.37 29.87
C TRP A 305 -2.72 -21.60 30.60
N LYS A 306 -3.59 -22.36 31.27
CA LYS A 306 -4.63 -21.83 32.13
C LYS A 306 -4.25 -22.13 33.57
N ILE A 307 -4.24 -21.10 34.41
CA ILE A 307 -4.13 -21.28 35.86
C ILE A 307 -5.54 -21.54 36.37
N ASP A 308 -5.79 -22.74 36.89
CA ASP A 308 -7.10 -23.08 37.46
C ASP A 308 -7.29 -22.50 38.87
N ASP A 309 -6.21 -22.42 39.66
CA ASP A 309 -6.18 -21.77 40.97
C ASP A 309 -5.52 -20.40 40.88
N VAL A 310 -6.28 -19.42 40.37
CA VAL A 310 -5.81 -18.04 40.25
C VAL A 310 -5.54 -17.43 41.63
N GLU A 311 -6.28 -17.84 42.66
CA GLU A 311 -6.13 -17.30 44.02
C GLU A 311 -4.83 -17.79 44.66
N GLY A 312 -4.55 -19.11 44.60
CA GLY A 312 -3.29 -19.68 45.05
C GLY A 312 -2.09 -19.11 44.29
N ALA A 313 -2.18 -18.99 42.97
CA ALA A 313 -1.10 -18.38 42.16
C ALA A 313 -0.86 -16.90 42.51
N CYS A 314 -1.92 -16.13 42.80
CA CYS A 314 -1.77 -14.77 43.31
C CYS A 314 -1.09 -14.76 44.69
N GLY A 315 -1.45 -15.70 45.57
CA GLY A 315 -0.83 -15.87 46.88
C GLY A 315 0.68 -16.15 46.80
N ASP A 316 1.07 -17.13 45.98
CA ASP A 316 2.48 -17.50 45.77
C ASP A 316 3.31 -16.33 45.23
N LEU A 317 2.73 -15.52 44.34
CA LEU A 317 3.40 -14.33 43.78
C LEU A 317 3.59 -13.23 44.84
N LEU A 318 2.59 -13.02 45.71
CA LEU A 318 2.69 -12.06 46.82
C LEU A 318 3.73 -12.51 47.85
N GLU A 319 3.76 -13.79 48.21
CA GLU A 319 4.78 -14.37 49.11
C GLU A 319 6.20 -14.28 48.53
N SER A 320 6.32 -14.33 47.20
CA SER A 320 7.58 -14.14 46.47
C SER A 320 8.03 -12.67 46.38
N GLY A 321 7.28 -11.73 46.94
CA GLY A 321 7.63 -10.31 47.00
C GLY A 321 7.13 -9.46 45.82
N VAL A 322 6.25 -9.99 44.97
CA VAL A 322 5.53 -9.17 43.97
C VAL A 322 4.51 -8.31 44.74
N ASP A 323 4.53 -7.00 44.54
CA ASP A 323 3.55 -6.15 45.20
C ASP A 323 2.16 -6.32 44.58
N ALA A 324 1.12 -6.17 45.42
CA ALA A 324 -0.27 -6.38 45.00
C ALA A 324 -0.71 -5.46 43.86
N ARG A 325 -0.11 -4.26 43.73
CA ARG A 325 -0.49 -3.32 42.69
C ARG A 325 0.01 -3.78 41.33
N THR A 326 1.27 -4.17 41.25
CA THR A 326 1.88 -4.77 40.06
C THR A 326 1.11 -6.02 39.62
N LEU A 327 0.70 -6.87 40.57
CA LEU A 327 -0.10 -8.07 40.28
C LEU A 327 -1.47 -7.71 39.67
N TYR A 328 -2.21 -6.78 40.28
CA TYR A 328 -3.54 -6.38 39.79
C TYR A 328 -3.49 -5.69 38.43
N ASP A 329 -2.42 -4.96 38.12
CA ASP A 329 -2.26 -4.33 36.80
C ASP A 329 -2.03 -5.37 35.68
N GLN A 330 -1.66 -6.62 36.02
CA GLN A 330 -1.56 -7.73 35.06
C GLN A 330 -2.83 -8.59 34.94
N LEU A 331 -3.76 -8.49 35.90
CA LEU A 331 -5.02 -9.23 35.86
C LEU A 331 -6.03 -8.50 34.97
N THR A 332 -6.56 -9.20 33.97
CA THR A 332 -7.58 -8.64 33.07
C THR A 332 -8.97 -9.17 33.43
N LEU A 333 -9.88 -8.26 33.77
CA LEU A 333 -11.30 -8.57 33.91
C LEU A 333 -12.05 -8.15 32.64
N SER A 334 -12.58 -9.13 31.90
CA SER A 334 -13.43 -8.85 30.74
C SER A 334 -14.85 -8.47 31.16
N LYS A 335 -15.57 -7.74 30.31
CA LYS A 335 -17.00 -7.44 30.51
C LYS A 335 -17.82 -8.70 30.83
N THR A 336 -17.57 -9.76 30.06
CA THR A 336 -18.22 -11.07 30.25
C THR A 336 -17.85 -11.70 31.59
N GLY A 337 -16.59 -11.59 32.02
CA GLY A 337 -16.15 -12.08 33.32
C GLY A 337 -16.83 -11.37 34.49
N ILE A 338 -16.99 -10.04 34.41
CA ILE A 338 -17.71 -9.25 35.42
C ILE A 338 -19.19 -9.65 35.46
N ASP A 339 -19.85 -9.75 34.30
CA ASP A 339 -21.27 -10.15 34.23
C ASP A 339 -21.49 -11.56 34.81
N GLN A 340 -20.60 -12.52 34.50
CA GLN A 340 -20.67 -13.88 35.04
C GLN A 340 -20.45 -13.91 36.56
N ALA A 341 -19.52 -13.10 37.09
CA ALA A 341 -19.28 -13.00 38.52
C ALA A 341 -20.52 -12.45 39.25
N LEU A 342 -21.11 -11.37 38.75
CA LEU A 342 -22.34 -10.77 39.29
C LEU A 342 -23.52 -11.75 39.21
N LYS A 343 -23.65 -12.47 38.09
CA LYS A 343 -24.65 -13.51 37.91
C LYS A 343 -24.49 -14.64 38.93
N LYS A 344 -23.27 -15.13 39.16
CA LYS A 344 -22.99 -16.19 40.12
C LYS A 344 -23.28 -15.75 41.56
N ALA A 345 -23.09 -14.46 41.86
CA ALA A 345 -23.40 -13.86 43.14
C ALA A 345 -24.90 -13.49 43.32
N ASN A 346 -25.76 -13.81 42.35
CA ASN A 346 -27.19 -13.45 42.35
C ASN A 346 -27.45 -11.95 42.62
N VAL A 347 -26.63 -11.08 42.00
CA VAL A 347 -26.81 -9.63 42.09
C VAL A 347 -27.86 -9.17 41.08
N ASP A 348 -28.92 -8.54 41.57
CA ASP A 348 -29.94 -7.88 40.74
C ASP A 348 -29.33 -6.66 40.01
N ASP A 349 -29.96 -6.22 38.91
CA ASP A 349 -29.51 -5.06 38.11
C ASP A 349 -28.05 -5.14 37.57
N ARG A 350 -27.55 -6.37 37.36
CA ARG A 350 -26.19 -6.64 36.84
C ARG A 350 -25.79 -5.80 35.62
N GLY A 351 -26.73 -5.51 34.70
CA GLY A 351 -26.49 -4.73 33.50
C GLY A 351 -26.09 -3.28 33.80
N ALA A 352 -26.81 -2.64 34.73
CA ALA A 352 -26.54 -1.28 35.16
C ALA A 352 -25.19 -1.19 35.90
N ILE A 353 -24.85 -2.20 36.68
CA ILE A 353 -23.56 -2.29 37.41
C ILE A 353 -22.40 -2.44 36.43
N VAL A 354 -22.51 -3.33 35.44
CA VAL A 354 -21.48 -3.52 34.39
C VAL A 354 -21.27 -2.22 33.61
N GLU A 355 -22.35 -1.53 33.22
CA GLU A 355 -22.26 -0.25 32.52
C GLU A 355 -21.62 0.85 33.37
N ALA A 356 -21.97 0.93 34.66
CA ALA A 356 -21.35 1.88 35.58
C ALA A 356 -19.84 1.64 35.75
N ILE A 357 -19.42 0.38 35.87
CA ILE A 357 -18.00 0.00 35.97
C ILE A 357 -17.23 0.37 34.68
N LEU A 358 -17.80 0.06 33.51
CA LEU A 358 -17.19 0.38 32.22
C LEU A 358 -17.08 1.88 31.99
N LYS A 359 -18.10 2.65 32.40
CA LYS A 359 -18.13 4.12 32.30
C LYS A 359 -17.12 4.78 33.24
N ALA A 360 -16.92 4.22 34.44
CA ALA A 360 -16.00 4.78 35.44
C ALA A 360 -14.51 4.50 35.14
N ARG A 361 -14.19 3.45 34.38
CA ARG A 361 -12.80 2.96 34.20
C ARG A 361 -12.31 3.01 32.74
N GLY A 362 -12.90 3.89 31.93
CA GLY A 362 -12.76 3.98 30.47
C GLY A 362 -11.41 3.57 29.88
N SER A 363 -11.36 2.36 29.31
CA SER A 363 -10.54 2.03 28.15
C SER A 363 -11.06 0.72 27.54
N VAL A 364 -11.80 0.81 26.43
CA VAL A 364 -12.21 -0.37 25.64
C VAL A 364 -11.09 -0.63 24.64
N SER A 365 -10.17 -1.54 24.97
CA SER A 365 -9.22 -2.06 24.01
C SER A 365 -9.90 -3.15 23.18
N THR A 366 -10.13 -2.89 21.89
CA THR A 366 -10.46 -3.92 20.90
C THR A 366 -9.16 -4.35 20.24
N SER A 367 -8.69 -5.56 20.55
CA SER A 367 -7.55 -6.15 19.86
C SER A 367 -8.02 -7.29 18.95
N ASN A 368 -7.85 -7.11 17.65
CA ASN A 368 -7.84 -8.19 16.66
C ASN A 368 -6.43 -8.23 16.09
N VAL A 369 -5.67 -9.29 16.37
CA VAL A 369 -4.30 -9.42 15.86
C VAL A 369 -4.07 -10.83 15.32
N MET A 370 -3.93 -10.91 14.00
CA MET A 370 -3.12 -11.94 13.33
C MET A 370 -1.71 -11.34 13.15
N ARG A 371 -0.65 -12.07 13.53
CA ARG A 371 0.74 -11.63 13.35
C ARG A 371 1.49 -12.60 12.45
N ALA A 372 2.07 -12.06 11.38
CA ALA A 372 3.16 -12.69 10.65
C ALA A 372 4.48 -12.27 11.30
N THR A 373 5.35 -13.22 11.64
CA THR A 373 6.67 -12.95 12.22
C THR A 373 7.79 -13.10 11.20
N LYS A 374 8.76 -12.19 11.27
CA LYS A 374 9.97 -12.16 10.42
C LYS A 374 11.10 -12.92 11.12
N ARG A 375 11.79 -13.81 10.42
CA ARG A 375 12.98 -14.51 10.94
C ARG A 375 14.12 -13.49 11.08
N LYS A 376 14.71 -13.35 12.28
CA LYS A 376 16.04 -12.75 12.42
C LYS A 376 17.05 -13.83 12.05
N GLY A 377 17.87 -13.57 11.04
CA GLY A 377 18.93 -14.49 10.62
C GLY A 377 20.02 -14.60 11.69
N ASN A 378 20.46 -15.83 11.95
CA ASN A 378 21.83 -16.12 12.36
C ASN A 378 22.69 -16.30 11.11
#